data_AF-A0A417VF22-F1
#
_entry.id   AF-A0A417VF22-F1
#
_cell.length_a   1.000
_cell.length_b   1.000
_cell.length_c   1.000
_cell.angle_alpha   90.00
_cell.angle_beta   90.00
_cell.angle_gamma   90.00
#
_symmetry.space_group_name_H-M   'P 1'
#
loop_
_entity.id
_entity.type
_entity.pdbx_description
1 polymer ?
#
loop_
_entity_poly.entity_id
_entity_poly.type
_entity_poly.pdbx_seq_one_letter_code
_entity_poly.pdbx_strand_id
1 'polypeptide(L)' 'MEKRENFGRYIKEKRKEAGLSQKELAKQLFVSESAVSKWERGVSHS' A
#
# COMPACT_ATOMS: atom_id res chain seq x y z
N MET A 1 -23.13 -0.41 6.29
CA MET A 1 -22.58 0.96 6.31
C MET A 1 -21.18 0.88 5.72
N GLU A 2 -21.01 1.56 4.59
CA GLU A 2 -19.86 1.75 3.70
C GLU A 2 -18.66 0.78 3.78
N LYS A 3 -18.44 0.09 2.66
CA LYS A 3 -17.22 -0.61 2.32
C LYS A 3 -16.03 0.34 2.46
N ARG A 4 -15.37 0.35 3.62
CA ARG A 4 -13.92 0.58 3.64
C ARG A 4 -13.31 -0.61 2.94
N GLU A 5 -13.35 -0.63 1.60
CA GLU A 5 -12.45 -1.49 0.85
C GLU A 5 -11.07 -1.20 1.42
N ASN A 6 -10.49 -2.19 2.12
CA ASN A 6 -9.30 -2.00 2.92
C ASN A 6 -8.27 -1.24 2.09
N PHE A 7 -7.96 0.01 2.46
CA PHE A 7 -7.04 0.87 1.71
C PHE A 7 -5.75 0.13 1.36
N GLY A 8 -5.28 -0.73 2.27
CA GLY A 8 -4.17 -1.64 2.03
C GLY A 8 -4.36 -2.64 0.90
N ARG A 9 -5.54 -3.24 0.79
CA ARG A 9 -5.90 -4.14 -0.31
C ARG A 9 -5.92 -3.39 -1.64
N TYR A 10 -6.54 -2.22 -1.69
CA TYR A 10 -6.59 -1.38 -2.89
C TYR A 10 -5.18 -1.01 -3.39
N ILE A 11 -4.33 -0.51 -2.49
CA ILE A 11 -2.94 -0.17 -2.82
C ILE A 11 -2.18 -1.40 -3.32
N LYS A 12 -2.35 -2.56 -2.66
CA LYS A 12 -1.69 -3.81 -3.04
C LYS A 12 -2.10 -4.29 -4.43
N GLU A 13 -3.39 -4.20 -4.76
CA GLU A 13 -3.92 -4.57 -6.07
C GLU A 13 -3.37 -3.63 -7.15
N LYS A 14 -3.47 -2.31 -6.96
CA LYS A 14 -2.93 -1.32 -7.92
C LYS A 14 -1.42 -1.44 -8.13
N ARG A 15 -0.66 -1.70 -7.06
CA ARG A 15 0.78 -1.94 -7.16
C ARG A 15 1.09 -3.15 -8.05
N LYS A 16 0.37 -4.25 -7.85
CA LYS A 16 0.55 -5.49 -8.62
C LYS A 16 0.12 -5.33 -10.08
N GLU A 17 -0.98 -4.62 -10.34
CA GLU A 17 -1.43 -4.28 -11.70
C GLU A 17 -0.37 -3.45 -12.45
N ALA A 18 0.33 -2.56 -11.74
CA ALA A 18 1.44 -1.79 -12.28
C ALA A 18 2.77 -2.57 -12.39
N GLY A 19 2.81 -3.84 -11.97
CA GLY A 19 4.03 -4.67 -12.00
C GLY A 19 5.12 -4.23 -11.02
N LEU A 20 4.78 -3.44 -9.99
CA LEU A 20 5.75 -2.85 -9.08
C LEU A 20 5.96 -3.71 -7.83
N SER A 21 7.18 -3.73 -7.31
CA SER A 21 7.50 -4.14 -5.94
C SER A 21 7.12 -3.06 -4.92
N GLN A 22 7.05 -3.42 -3.63
CA GLN A 22 6.79 -2.43 -2.56
C GLN A 22 7.87 -1.33 -2.53
N LYS A 23 9.13 -1.70 -2.81
CA LYS A 23 10.26 -0.78 -2.91
C LYS A 23 10.13 0.21 -4.07
N GLU A 24 9.69 -0.25 -5.24
CA GLU A 24 9.49 0.62 -6.40
C GLU A 24 8.34 1.59 -6.19
N LEU A 25 7.21 1.11 -5.64
CA LEU A 25 6.11 1.98 -5.27
C LEU A 25 6.53 3.02 -4.23
N ALA A 26 7.28 2.60 -3.21
CA ALA A 26 7.80 3.50 -2.18
C ALA A 26 8.69 4.59 -2.77
N LYS A 27 9.55 4.24 -3.72
CA LYS A 27 10.40 5.20 -4.44
C LYS A 27 9.59 6.23 -5.22
N GLN A 28 8.51 5.80 -5.90
CA GLN A 28 7.65 6.71 -6.67
C GLN A 28 6.84 7.65 -5.78
N LEU A 29 6.43 7.18 -4.60
CA LEU A 29 5.63 7.95 -3.64
C LEU A 29 6.46 8.71 -2.60
N PHE A 30 7.80 8.66 -2.71
CA PHE A 30 8.72 9.30 -1.76
C PHE A 30 8.50 8.88 -0.30
N VAL A 31 8.17 7.61 -0.09
CA VAL A 31 7.99 7.01 1.25
C VAL A 31 8.96 5.85 1.44
N SER A 32 9.02 5.32 2.67
CA SER A 32 9.76 4.09 2.93
C SER A 32 9.02 2.85 2.43
N GLU A 33 9.75 1.80 2.08
CA GLU A 33 9.17 0.49 1.78
C GLU A 33 8.33 -0.04 2.97
N SER A 34 8.76 0.25 4.19
CA SER A 34 8.03 -0.09 5.41
C SER A 34 6.69 0.63 5.54
N ALA A 35 6.55 1.85 5.01
CA ALA A 35 5.28 2.58 4.97
C ALA A 35 4.29 1.88 4.03
N VAL A 36 4.74 1.50 2.82
CA VAL A 36 3.92 0.73 1.87
C VAL A 36 3.49 -0.60 2.48
N SER A 37 4.40 -1.34 3.13
CA SER A 37 4.07 -2.58 3.83
C SER A 37 3.03 -2.40 4.94
N LYS A 38 3.10 -1.31 5.71
CA LYS A 38 2.12 -0.99 6.76
C LYS A 38 0.75 -0.67 6.16
N TRP A 39 0.70 0.12 5.09
CA TRP A 39 -0.54 0.41 4.37
C TRP A 39 -1.18 -0.89 3.88
N GLU A 40 -0.43 -1.73 3.17
CA GLU A 40 -0.93 -2.98 2.60
C GLU A 40 -1.45 -3.98 3.65
N ARG A 41 -0.89 -3.95 4.86
CA ARG A 41 -1.32 -4.81 5.98
C ARG A 41 -2.40 -4.17 6.87
N GLY A 42 -2.72 -2.90 6.67
CA GLY A 42 -3.69 -2.17 7.49
C GLY A 42 -3.19 -1.85 8.91
N VAL A 43 -1.87 -1.80 9.13
CA VAL A 43 -1.29 -1.52 10.45
C VAL A 43 -0.95 -0.03 10.54
N SER A 44 -1.96 0.79 10.83
CA SER A 44 -1.73 2.16 11.29
C SER A 44 -1.34 2.11 12.76
N HIS A 45 -0.11 2.48 13.11
CA HIS A 45 0.20 2.78 14.51
C HIS A 45 -0.61 4.03 14.88
N SER A 46 -1.48 3.89 15.87
CA SER A 46 -2.01 4.98 16.69
C SER A 46 -0.89 5.68 17.43
#